data_AF-A0A835A970-F1
#
_entry.id   AF-A0A835A970-F1
#
_cell.length_a   1.000
_cell.length_b   1.000
_cell.length_c   1.000
_cell.angle_alpha   90.00
_cell.angle_beta   90.00
_cell.angle_gamma   90.00
#
_symmetry.space_group_name_H-M   'P 1'
#
loop_
_entity.id
_entity.type
_entity.pdbx_description
1 polymer ?
#
loop_
_entity_poly.entity_id
_entity_poly.type
_entity_poly.pdbx_seq_one_letter_code
_entity_poly.pdbx_strand_id
1 'polypeptide(L)' 'MMVFLWQIWKARNALIFDQKTTSPHAVLRHVINDLDTWSCRFKDQKAGVQEWSNYLKQRL' A
#
# COMPACT_ATOMS: atom_id res chain seq x y z
N MET A 1 -7.80 -0.04 4.69
CA MET A 1 -7.65 -1.50 4.52
C MET A 1 -7.71 -1.99 3.07
N MET A 2 -8.63 -1.50 2.21
CA MET A 2 -8.66 -1.90 0.79
C MET A 2 -7.35 -1.68 0.01
N VAL A 3 -6.59 -0.64 0.32
CA VAL A 3 -5.32 -0.30 -0.37
C VAL A 3 -4.27 -1.42 -0.25
N PHE A 4 -4.19 -2.10 0.90
CA PHE A 4 -3.26 -3.20 1.11
C PHE A 4 -3.59 -4.40 0.24
N LEU A 5 -4.85 -4.84 0.29
CA LEU A 5 -5.34 -5.97 -0.49
C LEU A 5 -5.18 -5.70 -1.99
N TRP A 6 -5.43 -4.45 -2.41
CA TRP A 6 -5.22 -4.02 -3.79
C TRP A 6 -3.75 -4.14 -4.23
N GLN A 7 -2.81 -3.68 -3.43
CA GLN A 7 -1.39 -3.76 -3.77
C GLN A 7 -0.87 -5.20 -3.78
N ILE A 8 -1.33 -6.05 -2.85
CA ILE A 8 -1.03 -7.49 -2.86
C ILE A 8 -1.60 -8.16 -4.10
N TRP A 9 -2.85 -7.87 -4.45
CA TRP A 9 -3.50 -8.39 -5.64
C TRP A 9 -2.73 -8.01 -6.92
N LYS A 10 -2.32 -6.75 -7.05
CA LYS A 10 -1.48 -6.29 -8.18
C LYS A 10 -0.13 -7.02 -8.23
N ALA A 11 0.55 -7.18 -7.10
CA ALA A 11 1.84 -7.87 -7.04
C ALA A 11 1.72 -9.34 -7.46
N ARG A 12 0.65 -10.02 -7.05
CA ARG A 12 0.36 -11.41 -7.46
C ARG A 12 0.03 -11.52 -8.94
N ASN A 13 -0.74 -10.58 -9.47
CA ASN A 13 -1.07 -10.57 -10.90
C ASN A 13 0.16 -10.28 -11.76
N ALA A 14 1.01 -9.33 -11.37
CA ALA A 14 2.26 -9.07 -12.07
C ALA A 14 3.18 -10.30 -12.09
N LEU A 15 3.17 -11.11 -11.03
CA LEU A 15 3.90 -12.38 -11.02
C LEU A 15 3.33 -13.39 -12.02
N ILE A 16 2.01 -13.51 -12.11
CA ILE A 16 1.34 -14.51 -12.97
C ILE A 16 1.38 -14.11 -14.44
N PHE A 17 1.03 -12.85 -14.74
CA PHE A 17 0.86 -12.37 -16.11
C PHE A 17 2.14 -11.80 -16.72
N ASP A 18 2.97 -11.15 -15.91
CA ASP A 18 4.18 -10.45 -16.39
C ASP A 18 5.48 -11.14 -15.97
N GLN A 19 5.40 -12.28 -15.25
CA GLN A 19 6.54 -12.96 -14.62
C GLN A 19 7.40 -12.04 -13.73
N LYS A 20 6.81 -10.94 -13.24
CA LYS A 20 7.52 -9.91 -12.50
C LYS A 20 7.36 -10.13 -11.00
N THR A 21 8.45 -10.52 -10.35
CA THR A 21 8.49 -10.60 -8.89
C THR A 21 8.59 -9.21 -8.28
N THR A 22 7.65 -8.89 -7.38
CA THR A 22 7.69 -7.66 -6.59
C THR A 22 8.09 -8.02 -5.16
N SER A 23 9.11 -7.36 -4.61
CA SER A 23 9.54 -7.64 -3.23
C SER A 23 8.48 -7.15 -2.22
N PRO A 24 8.37 -7.78 -1.04
CA PRO A 24 7.44 -7.33 -0.01
C PRO A 24 7.64 -5.85 0.36
N HIS A 25 8.90 -5.39 0.46
CA HIS A 25 9.23 -3.99 0.71
C HIS A 25 8.73 -3.04 -0.39
N ALA A 26 8.80 -3.46 -1.66
CA ALA A 26 8.25 -2.67 -2.76
C ALA A 26 6.72 -2.56 -2.66
N VAL A 27 6.02 -3.66 -2.33
CA VAL A 27 4.57 -3.64 -2.09
C VAL A 27 4.22 -2.68 -0.95
N LEU A 28 4.96 -2.72 0.17
CA LEU A 28 4.74 -1.82 1.30
C LEU A 28 4.96 -0.34 0.92
N ARG A 29 6.00 -0.02 0.15
CA ARG A 29 6.22 1.35 -0.36
C ARG A 29 5.07 1.81 -1.25
N HIS A 30 4.55 0.94 -2.11
CA HIS A 30 3.39 1.28 -2.93
C HIS A 30 2.13 1.50 -2.10
N VAL A 31 1.90 0.72 -1.03
CA VAL A 31 0.79 0.96 -0.10
C VAL A 31 0.91 2.33 0.55
N ILE A 32 2.10 2.69 1.07
CA ILE A 32 2.34 4.00 1.69
C ILE A 32 2.04 5.14 0.70
N ASN A 33 2.56 5.04 -0.52
CA ASN A 33 2.33 6.05 -1.54
C ASN A 33 0.85 6.20 -1.89
N ASP A 34 0.10 5.10 -2.00
CA ASP A 34 -1.34 5.14 -2.25
C ASP A 34 -2.11 5.74 -1.07
N LEU A 35 -1.73 5.42 0.18
CA LEU A 35 -2.33 6.02 1.38
C LEU A 35 -2.11 7.54 1.42
N ASP A 36 -0.90 8.00 1.10
CA ASP A 36 -0.57 9.43 1.07
C ASP A 36 -1.32 10.12 -0.10
N THR A 37 -1.37 9.50 -1.29
CA THR A 37 -2.07 10.03 -2.48
C THR A 37 -3.58 10.11 -2.27
N TRP A 38 -4.18 9.10 -1.63
CA TRP A 38 -5.63 9.03 -1.43
C TRP A 38 -6.08 9.58 -0.08
N SER A 39 -5.15 10.12 0.72
CA SER A 39 -5.43 10.72 2.03
C SER A 39 -6.55 11.77 1.99
N CYS A 40 -6.66 12.51 0.87
CA CYS A 40 -7.71 13.50 0.64
C CYS A 40 -9.14 12.90 0.60
N ARG A 41 -9.27 11.60 0.29
CA ARG A 41 -10.55 10.87 0.24
C ARG A 41 -10.96 10.31 1.60
N PHE A 42 -10.04 10.21 2.55
CA PHE A 42 -10.26 9.68 3.89
C PHE A 42 -10.37 10.80 4.93
N LYS A 43 -11.14 11.85 4.65
CA LYS A 43 -11.19 13.06 5.51
C LYS A 43 -11.53 12.73 6.97
N ASP A 44 -12.55 11.91 7.19
CA ASP A 44 -13.01 11.53 8.53
C ASP A 44 -12.11 10.49 9.21
N GLN A 45 -11.24 9.82 8.43
CA GLN A 45 -10.36 8.75 8.88
C GLN A 45 -8.88 9.13 8.77
N LYS A 46 -8.58 10.41 8.56
CA LYS A 46 -7.24 10.90 8.21
C LYS A 46 -6.20 10.53 9.26
N ALA A 47 -6.56 10.64 10.54
CA ALA A 47 -5.69 10.27 11.65
C ALA A 47 -5.32 8.78 11.59
N GLY A 48 -6.31 7.90 11.45
CA GLY A 48 -6.06 6.45 11.34
C GLY A 48 -5.25 6.08 10.10
N VAL A 49 -5.50 6.73 8.95
CA VAL A 49 -4.70 6.53 7.73
C VAL A 49 -3.24 6.95 7.94
N GLN A 50 -2.99 8.06 8.63
CA GLN A 50 -1.63 8.48 8.97
C GLN A 50 -0.93 7.55 9.96
N GLU A 51 -1.64 7.07 10.98
CA GLU A 51 -1.09 6.08 11.92
C GLU A 51 -0.67 4.80 11.20
N TRP A 52 -1.50 4.29 10.29
CA TRP A 52 -1.14 3.15 9.45
C TRP A 52 0.06 3.45 8.55
N SER A 53 0.09 4.61 7.88
CA SER A 53 1.24 5.03 7.06
C SER A 53 2.54 5.05 7.87
N ASN A 54 2.50 5.61 9.09
CA ASN A 54 3.64 5.67 10.00
C ASN A 54 4.06 4.28 10.50
N TYR A 55 3.10 3.43 10.87
CA TYR A 55 3.34 2.04 11.28
C TYR A 55 4.08 1.23 10.22
N LEU A 56 3.73 1.41 8.95
CA LEU A 56 4.40 0.74 7.83
C LEU A 56 5.78 1.32 7.56
N LYS A 57 5.93 2.65 7.62
CA LYS A 57 7.24 3.33 7.43
C LYS A 57 8.28 2.84 8.44
N GLN A 58 7.87 2.50 9.66
CA GLN A 58 8.77 1.93 10.69
C GLN A 58 9.25 0.49 10.40
N ARG A 59 8.63 -0.22 9.45
CA ARG A 59 8.88 -1.64 9.15
C ARG A 59 9.48 -1.85 7.75
N LEU A 60 10.06 -0.79 7.20
CA LEU A 60 10.60 -0.70 5.85
C LEU A 60 12.09 -0.39 5.90
#